data_AF-C9RH92-F1
#
_entry.id   AF-C9RH92-F1
#
_cell.length_a   1.000
_cell.length_b   1.000
_cell.length_c   1.000
_cell.angle_alpha   90.00
_cell.angle_beta   90.00
_cell.angle_gamma   90.00
#
_symmetry.space_group_name_H-M   'P 1'
#
loop_
_entity.id
_entity.type
_entity.pdbx_description
1 polymer ?
#
loop_
_entity_poly.entity_id
_entity_poly.type
_entity_poly.pdbx_seq_one_letter_code
_entity_poly.pdbx_strand_id
1 'polypeptide(L)'
;MIVEFKKYDEFGNIVEGDNFHCIVFYIKKKEIPHKDAILFEAVKVENIPGIVAKYLIDEIEGGYGDPEEIKNVEELKKFGVPDDIIDAIEETLKKYGINWLFRVREANK
;
A
#
# COMPACT_ATOMS: atom_id res chain seq x y z
N MET A 1 10.03 -10.32 6.21
CA MET A 1 9.91 -9.22 5.22
C MET A 1 9.84 -7.93 6.03
N ILE A 2 10.44 -6.83 5.56
CA ILE A 2 10.42 -5.52 6.21
C ILE A 2 9.30 -4.70 5.57
N VAL A 3 8.49 -4.07 6.42
CA VAL A 3 7.42 -3.18 5.98
C VAL A 3 7.61 -1.85 6.69
N GLU A 4 7.78 -0.81 5.88
CA GLU A 4 7.78 0.57 6.33
C GLU A 4 6.59 1.24 5.70
N PHE A 5 5.91 2.14 6.41
CA PHE A 5 4.90 2.98 5.77
C PHE A 5 5.16 4.45 6.06
N LYS A 6 4.76 5.30 5.13
CA LYS A 6 4.79 6.75 5.24
C LYS A 6 3.44 7.31 4.86
N LYS A 7 3.03 8.39 5.52
CA LYS A 7 1.82 9.14 5.19
C LYS A 7 2.21 10.33 4.32
N TYR A 8 1.41 10.62 3.31
CA TYR A 8 1.64 11.72 2.38
C TYR A 8 0.44 12.65 2.32
N ASP A 9 0.68 13.94 2.14
CA ASP A 9 -0.35 14.90 1.73
C ASP A 9 -0.66 14.78 0.22
N GLU A 10 -1.61 15.59 -0.26
CA GLU A 10 -2.03 15.60 -1.68
C GLU A 10 -0.93 16.05 -2.66
N PHE A 11 0.15 16.64 -2.14
CA PHE A 11 1.30 17.12 -2.91
C PHE A 11 2.47 16.13 -2.89
N GLY A 12 2.35 15.00 -2.18
CA GLY A 12 3.41 14.02 -2.03
C GLY A 12 4.46 14.37 -0.97
N ASN A 13 4.16 15.26 -0.02
CA ASN A 13 5.03 15.51 1.13
C ASN A 13 4.72 14.55 2.28
N ILE A 14 5.75 14.10 2.98
CA ILE A 14 5.60 13.23 4.17
C ILE A 14 4.97 14.03 5.32
N VAL A 15 3.99 13.44 5.99
CA VAL A 15 3.31 14.03 7.15
C VAL A 15 3.24 13.08 8.34
N GLU A 16 3.35 13.62 9.56
CA GLU A 16 3.35 12.83 10.80
C GLU A 16 1.95 12.72 11.45
N GLY A 17 1.02 13.60 11.09
CA GLY A 17 -0.33 13.68 11.68
C GLY A 17 -1.36 12.74 11.06
N ASP A 18 -2.60 12.80 11.55
CA ASP A 18 -3.74 12.00 11.03
C ASP A 18 -4.44 12.66 9.83
N ASN A 19 -4.05 13.89 9.51
CA ASN A 19 -4.46 14.59 8.29
C ASN A 19 -3.46 14.28 7.17
N PHE A 20 -3.80 13.31 6.33
CA PHE A 20 -2.99 12.84 5.22
C PHE A 20 -3.89 12.38 4.07
N HIS A 21 -3.36 12.40 2.85
CA HIS A 21 -4.03 11.97 1.63
C HIS A 21 -3.88 10.46 1.39
N CYS A 22 -2.68 9.89 1.52
CA CYS A 22 -2.46 8.45 1.36
C CYS A 22 -1.39 7.89 2.33
N ILE A 23 -1.38 6.58 2.53
CA ILE A 23 -0.31 5.81 3.15
C ILE A 23 0.39 5.00 2.07
N VAL A 24 1.71 5.11 1.96
CA VAL A 24 2.49 4.23 1.09
C VAL A 24 3.24 3.23 1.94
N PHE A 25 2.99 1.95 1.72
CA PHE A 25 3.70 0.81 2.28
C PHE A 25 4.83 0.40 1.34
N TYR A 26 6.05 0.40 1.87
CA TYR A 26 7.23 -0.11 1.22
C TYR A 26 7.55 -1.50 1.78
N ILE A 27 7.26 -2.52 0.98
CA ILE A 27 7.36 -3.93 1.36
C ILE A 27 8.62 -4.52 0.72
N LYS A 28 9.57 -4.94 1.55
CA LYS A 28 10.94 -5.28 1.12
C LYS A 28 11.41 -6.58 1.77
N LYS A 29 12.19 -7.41 1.07
CA LYS A 29 12.84 -8.59 1.67
C LYS A 29 14.17 -8.23 2.34
N LYS A 30 14.84 -7.19 1.86
CA LYS A 30 16.13 -6.64 2.32
C LYS A 30 16.19 -5.15 1.94
N GLU A 31 17.27 -4.44 2.24
CA GLU A 31 17.43 -3.07 1.74
C GLU A 31 17.42 -3.01 0.19
N ILE A 32 16.86 -1.93 -0.36
CA ILE A 32 16.80 -1.65 -1.80
C ILE A 32 18.22 -1.29 -2.31
N PRO A 33 18.58 -1.63 -3.57
CA PRO A 33 17.72 -2.16 -4.63
C PRO A 33 17.54 -3.69 -4.60
N HIS A 34 16.29 -4.14 -4.73
CA HIS A 34 15.97 -5.54 -4.98
C HIS A 34 14.66 -5.71 -5.77
N LYS A 35 14.65 -6.65 -6.73
CA LYS A 35 13.49 -6.94 -7.61
C LYS A 35 12.22 -7.39 -6.89
N ASP A 36 12.36 -7.89 -5.66
CA ASP A 36 11.23 -8.35 -4.84
C ASP A 36 10.59 -7.20 -4.03
N ALA A 37 10.99 -5.94 -4.27
CA ALA A 37 10.46 -4.80 -3.52
C ALA A 37 9.13 -4.38 -4.13
N ILE A 38 8.18 -4.06 -3.27
CA ILE A 38 6.82 -3.70 -3.65
C ILE A 38 6.50 -2.38 -2.96
N LEU A 39 5.85 -1.50 -3.70
CA LEU A 39 5.18 -0.33 -3.18
C LEU A 39 3.69 -0.60 -3.24
N PHE A 40 3.00 -0.41 -2.13
CA PHE A 40 1.55 -0.45 -2.06
C PHE A 40 1.07 0.88 -1.51
N GLU A 41 0.37 1.67 -2.31
CA GLU A 41 -0.18 2.95 -1.87
C GLU A 41 -1.64 2.78 -1.50
N ALA A 42 -2.05 3.48 -0.43
CA ALA A 42 -3.42 3.61 0.01
C ALA A 42 -3.97 5.00 0.32
N VAL A 43 -4.83 5.50 -0.57
CA VAL A 43 -5.52 6.78 -0.50
C VAL A 43 -6.66 6.76 0.52
N LYS A 44 -6.71 7.75 1.40
CA LYS A 44 -7.76 7.95 2.42
C LYS A 44 -9.04 8.55 1.82
N VAL A 45 -9.54 7.91 0.76
CA VAL A 45 -10.77 8.27 0.06
C VAL A 45 -11.57 7.00 -0.18
N GLU A 46 -12.88 7.06 0.07
CA GLU A 46 -13.77 5.93 -0.16
C GLU A 46 -13.87 5.57 -1.64
N ASN A 47 -14.01 4.28 -1.94
CA ASN A 47 -14.19 3.72 -3.30
C ASN A 47 -13.01 3.93 -4.26
N ILE A 48 -11.84 4.35 -3.77
CA ILE A 48 -10.60 4.35 -4.55
C ILE A 48 -9.86 3.03 -4.30
N PRO A 49 -9.56 2.23 -5.35
CA PRO A 49 -8.81 0.99 -5.20
C PRO A 49 -7.37 1.29 -4.80
N GLY A 50 -6.68 0.26 -4.32
CA GLY A 50 -5.26 0.37 -4.09
C GLY A 50 -4.42 0.17 -5.29
N ILE A 51 -3.22 0.74 -5.24
CA ILE A 51 -2.24 0.55 -6.31
C ILE A 51 -1.01 -0.10 -5.75
N VAL A 52 -0.49 -1.07 -6.50
CA VAL A 52 0.72 -1.81 -6.17
C VAL A 52 1.69 -1.74 -7.33
N ALA A 53 2.95 -1.45 -7.06
CA ALA A 53 4.00 -1.39 -8.07
C ALA A 53 5.20 -2.25 -7.64
N LYS A 54 5.74 -3.04 -8.56
CA LYS A 54 6.97 -3.82 -8.33
C LYS A 54 8.19 -2.97 -8.66
N TYR A 55 9.24 -3.15 -7.88
CA TYR A 55 10.52 -2.51 -8.16
C TYR A 55 11.21 -3.22 -9.34
N LEU A 56 11.54 -2.44 -10.34
CA LEU A 56 12.29 -2.85 -11.53
C LEU A 56 13.74 -2.42 -11.36
N ILE A 57 14.66 -3.31 -11.72
CA ILE A 57 16.08 -3.02 -11.81
C ILE A 57 16.45 -3.18 -13.26
N ASP A 58 16.83 -2.09 -13.92
CA ASP A 58 17.44 -2.11 -15.24
C ASP A 58 18.94 -1.78 -15.13
N GLU A 59 19.70 -1.95 -16.21
CA GLU A 59 21.14 -1.71 -16.26
C GLU A 59 21.53 -0.24 -16.01
N ILE A 60 20.58 0.69 -16.17
CA ILE A 60 20.81 2.15 -16.13
C ILE A 60 20.16 2.81 -14.90
N GLU A 61 18.97 2.37 -14.48
CA GLU A 61 18.22 2.94 -13.36
C GLU A 61 17.31 1.90 -12.68
N GLY A 62 17.01 2.10 -11.41
CA GLY A 62 16.06 1.29 -10.65
C GLY A 62 14.90 2.13 -10.13
N GLY A 63 13.66 1.64 -10.26
CA GLY A 63 12.46 2.37 -9.89
C GLY A 63 11.25 1.47 -9.74
N TYR A 64 10.14 2.02 -9.26
CA TYR A 64 8.87 1.30 -9.30
C TYR A 64 8.29 1.36 -10.71
N GLY A 65 7.90 0.19 -11.23
CA GLY A 65 7.28 0.07 -12.55
C GLY A 65 5.83 0.54 -12.57
N ASP A 66 5.13 0.16 -13.63
CA ASP A 66 3.71 0.52 -13.78
C ASP A 66 2.86 -0.04 -12.63
N PRO A 67 2.00 0.79 -12.02
CA PRO A 67 1.14 0.35 -10.93
C PRO A 67 -0.01 -0.52 -11.45
N GLU A 68 -0.35 -1.55 -10.67
CA GLU A 68 -1.52 -2.39 -10.85
C GLU A 68 -2.57 -2.04 -9.79
N GLU A 69 -3.84 -1.94 -10.18
CA GLU A 69 -4.92 -1.78 -9.21
C GLU A 69 -5.21 -3.10 -8.48
N ILE A 70 -5.37 -3.03 -7.16
CA ILE A 70 -5.88 -4.12 -6.32
C ILE A 70 -7.16 -3.70 -5.63
N LYS A 71 -8.11 -4.63 -5.55
CA LYS A 71 -9.42 -4.34 -4.94
C LYS A 71 -9.36 -4.50 -3.43
N ASN A 72 -8.52 -5.39 -2.92
CA ASN A 72 -8.34 -5.63 -1.49
C ASN A 72 -6.87 -5.96 -1.17
N VAL A 73 -6.50 -5.87 0.11
CA VAL A 73 -5.13 -6.11 0.59
C VAL A 73 -4.69 -7.55 0.34
N GLU A 74 -5.61 -8.52 0.38
CA GLU A 74 -5.35 -9.94 0.08
C GLU A 74 -4.76 -10.17 -1.33
N GLU A 75 -5.03 -9.29 -2.30
CA GLU A 75 -4.42 -9.40 -3.64
C GLU A 75 -2.90 -9.19 -3.62
N LEU A 76 -2.32 -8.61 -2.56
CA LEU A 76 -0.87 -8.50 -2.37
C LEU A 76 -0.18 -9.88 -2.33
N LYS A 77 -0.91 -10.97 -2.06
CA LYS A 77 -0.40 -12.35 -2.15
C LYS A 77 0.12 -12.68 -3.56
N LYS A 78 -0.50 -12.12 -4.60
CA LYS A 78 -0.04 -12.28 -6.00
C LYS A 78 1.37 -11.72 -6.23
N PHE A 79 1.81 -10.84 -5.34
CA PHE A 79 3.12 -10.19 -5.35
C PHE A 79 4.10 -10.87 -4.39
N GLY A 80 3.68 -11.93 -3.68
CA GLY A 80 4.53 -12.67 -2.75
C GLY A 80 4.63 -12.04 -1.37
N VAL A 81 3.67 -11.18 -1.01
CA VAL A 81 3.53 -10.64 0.35
C VAL A 81 2.91 -11.73 1.25
N PRO A 82 3.54 -12.07 2.39
CA PRO A 82 3.05 -13.11 3.29
C PRO A 82 1.89 -12.61 4.19
N ASP A 83 1.13 -13.54 4.75
CA ASP A 83 -0.10 -13.27 5.52
C ASP A 83 0.13 -12.34 6.72
N ASP A 84 1.23 -12.53 7.46
CA ASP A 84 1.57 -11.71 8.64
C ASP A 84 1.76 -10.22 8.29
N ILE A 85 2.28 -9.95 7.09
CA ILE A 85 2.43 -8.59 6.58
C ILE A 85 1.10 -8.02 6.09
N ILE A 86 0.27 -8.85 5.45
CA ILE A 86 -1.06 -8.45 5.02
C ILE A 86 -1.90 -8.05 6.23
N ASP A 87 -1.88 -8.84 7.29
CA ASP A 87 -2.55 -8.54 8.56
C ASP A 87 -2.08 -7.19 9.14
N ALA A 88 -0.76 -6.95 9.18
CA ALA A 88 -0.20 -5.69 9.66
C ALA A 88 -0.61 -4.47 8.81
N ILE A 89 -0.70 -4.65 7.48
CA ILE A 89 -1.19 -3.61 6.57
C ILE A 89 -2.67 -3.34 6.86
N GLU A 90 -3.51 -4.37 6.96
CA GLU A 90 -4.93 -4.20 7.26
C GLU A 90 -5.17 -3.49 8.60
N GLU A 91 -4.44 -3.88 9.64
CA GLU A 91 -4.51 -3.22 10.96
C GLU A 91 -4.10 -1.75 10.86
N THR A 92 -3.08 -1.44 10.08
CA THR A 92 -2.61 -0.07 9.85
C THR A 92 -3.67 0.76 9.12
N LEU A 93 -4.25 0.21 8.04
CA LEU A 93 -5.33 0.87 7.29
C LEU A 93 -6.55 1.14 8.19
N LYS A 94 -6.97 0.13 8.96
CA LYS A 94 -8.07 0.23 9.96
C LYS A 94 -7.78 1.32 10.99
N LYS A 95 -6.57 1.33 11.56
CA LYS A 95 -6.13 2.33 12.55
C LYS A 95 -6.24 3.76 12.04
N TYR A 96 -5.88 3.99 10.78
CA TYR A 96 -5.89 5.33 10.18
C TYR A 96 -7.19 5.68 9.43
N GLY A 97 -8.21 4.83 9.53
CA GLY A 97 -9.52 5.06 8.92
C GLY A 97 -9.50 5.00 7.39
N ILE A 98 -8.54 4.28 6.79
CA ILE A 98 -8.56 4.01 5.35
C ILE A 98 -9.50 2.84 5.13
N ASN A 99 -10.63 3.16 4.54
CA ASN A 99 -11.69 2.23 4.29
C ASN A 99 -11.78 1.93 2.79
N TRP A 100 -10.99 0.95 2.38
CA TRP A 100 -11.08 0.35 1.07
C TRP A 100 -11.90 -0.91 1.17
N LEU A 101 -13.13 -0.84 0.70
CA LEU A 101 -14.07 -1.96 0.72
C LEU A 101 -14.59 -2.44 2.10
N PHE A 102 -14.64 -1.63 3.17
CA PHE A 102 -15.81 -1.81 4.05
C PHE A 102 -16.99 -1.43 3.17
N ARG A 103 -17.68 -2.45 2.69
CA ARG A 103 -19.05 -2.34 2.25
C ARG A 103 -19.82 -1.66 3.38
N VAL A 104 -19.82 -0.34 3.42
CA VAL A 104 -20.77 0.42 4.22
C VAL A 104 -22.07 0.36 3.43
N ARG A 105 -22.68 -0.80 3.55
CA ARG A 105 -24.12 -1.08 3.54
C ARG A 105 -24.28 -2.58 3.74
N GLU A 106 -24.01 -3.03 4.97
CA GLU A 106 -25.11 -3.68 5.67
C GLU A 106 -26.26 -2.65 5.75
N ALA A 107 -26.95 -2.47 4.63
CA ALA A 107 -28.22 -1.80 4.62
C ALA A 107 -29.16 -2.76 5.33
N ASN A 108 -29.34 -2.54 6.63
CA ASN A 108 -30.54 -2.83 7.39
C ASN A 108 -31.71 -3.25 6.47
N LYS A 109 -31.98 -4.56 6.40
CA LYS A 109 -33.30 -5.13 6.16
C LYS A 109 -33.37 -6.51 6.81
#